data_AF-A0A958RJD5-F1
#
_entry.id   AF-A0A958RJD5-F1
#
_cell.length_a   1.000
_cell.length_b   1.000
_cell.length_c   1.000
_cell.angle_alpha   90.00
_cell.angle_beta   90.00
_cell.angle_gamma   90.00
#
_symmetry.space_group_name_H-M   'P 1'
#
loop_
_entity.id
_entity.type
_entity.pdbx_description
1 polymer ?
#
loop_
_entity_poly.entity_id
_entity_poly.type
_entity_poly.pdbx_seq_one_letter_code
_entity_poly.pdbx_strand_id
1 'polypeptide(L)'
;MKKLNVLFAIALLIFSCSNDDDLVAACNKAKNITVADITPTTATINWNDSNNAGSYFVEYGVSGFALGSGTTLIESTTTVNLQNLLPETTYDVYVQVVCNTDNLSMYSDVYSFTTSTLPVVPEFRPNLSELNLFSGNLGDLQPSPFAFNYDLNTKLFTDYATKQRLIALPEGEKMTFNGDGFPLFPDNTVIAKTFYYNNNDTDLSQGKKIIETRILIKINGAWETGNYKWNDSQTDATLDTDGAVVPVTWIDSAGETQSINYEIPSNTDCFTCHSNFSERTPIGPKLRTLNFEVNGSNQLQTLINNGMLEGLSDPSTVSVLPDWEDTSLGLTRRARAYMDVNCAHCHIEGGFCADQSPLRLSYETDYVESNISERRNSILARIQNTIPEYGMPLIGTTILHDEGVSLLVDYINSLE
;
A
#
# COMPACT_ATOMS: atom_id res chain seq x y z
N MET A 1 -56.89 46.18 86.27
CA MET A 1 -57.26 47.16 85.23
C MET A 1 -56.67 46.65 83.91
N LYS A 2 -57.53 46.51 82.89
CA LYS A 2 -57.34 45.64 81.71
C LYS A 2 -56.36 46.25 80.69
N LYS A 3 -55.51 45.39 80.10
CA LYS A 3 -54.61 45.72 78.98
C LYS A 3 -55.41 45.86 77.68
N LEU A 4 -54.99 46.84 76.87
CA LEU A 4 -55.59 47.35 75.66
C LEU A 4 -55.26 46.43 74.45
N ASN A 5 -56.29 45.97 73.73
CA ASN A 5 -56.16 45.27 72.45
C ASN A 5 -56.06 46.29 71.31
N VAL A 6 -55.09 46.14 70.42
CA VAL A 6 -55.08 46.77 69.09
C VAL A 6 -54.92 45.65 68.08
N LEU A 7 -55.98 45.37 67.32
CA LEU A 7 -55.91 44.60 66.07
C LEU A 7 -56.28 45.53 64.93
N PHE A 8 -55.33 45.76 64.02
CA PHE A 8 -55.50 46.50 62.78
C PHE A 8 -55.79 45.45 61.69
N ALA A 9 -56.94 45.54 61.02
CA ALA A 9 -57.26 44.73 59.85
C ALA A 9 -56.87 45.51 58.59
N ILE A 10 -55.83 45.07 57.89
CA ILE A 10 -55.48 45.55 56.54
C ILE A 10 -55.96 44.48 55.56
N ALA A 11 -56.96 44.83 54.76
CA ALA A 11 -57.39 44.03 53.63
C ALA A 11 -56.35 44.14 52.50
N LEU A 12 -55.62 43.05 52.24
CA LEU A 12 -54.78 42.91 51.05
C LEU A 12 -55.69 42.50 49.88
N LEU A 13 -55.86 43.39 48.90
CA LEU A 13 -56.37 43.05 47.58
C LEU A 13 -55.31 42.20 46.87
N ILE A 14 -55.58 40.91 46.75
CA ILE A 14 -54.82 39.99 45.91
C ILE A 14 -55.24 40.27 44.47
N PHE A 15 -54.40 40.98 43.71
CA PHE A 15 -54.49 40.96 42.26
C PHE A 15 -54.16 39.53 41.81
N SER A 16 -55.16 38.79 41.33
CA SER A 16 -54.91 37.51 40.67
C SER A 16 -54.25 37.80 39.33
N CYS A 17 -52.99 37.38 39.16
CA CYS A 17 -52.45 37.22 37.82
C CYS A 17 -53.28 36.14 37.11
N SER A 18 -53.82 36.49 35.95
CA SER A 18 -54.40 35.52 35.03
C SER A 18 -53.32 34.51 34.63
N ASN A 19 -53.64 33.22 34.79
CA ASN A 19 -52.83 32.13 34.25
C ASN A 19 -52.94 32.18 32.72
N ASP A 20 -51.96 32.77 32.06
CA ASP A 20 -51.62 32.42 30.68
C ASP A 20 -50.62 31.25 30.74
N ASP A 21 -51.11 30.07 31.12
CA ASP A 21 -50.37 28.82 30.91
C ASP A 21 -50.51 28.46 29.42
N ASP A 22 -49.78 29.19 28.56
CA ASP A 22 -49.51 28.75 27.20
C ASP A 22 -48.67 27.47 27.32
N LEU A 23 -49.32 26.33 27.10
CA LEU A 23 -48.68 25.02 27.05
C LEU A 23 -47.71 24.99 25.87
N VAL A 24 -46.45 25.38 26.10
CA VAL A 24 -45.37 25.23 25.13
C VAL A 24 -45.23 23.74 24.83
N ALA A 25 -45.44 23.36 23.57
CA ALA A 25 -45.30 21.98 23.14
C ALA A 25 -43.88 21.46 23.45
N ALA A 26 -43.78 20.25 24.02
CA ALA A 26 -42.50 19.66 24.37
C ALA A 26 -41.63 19.44 23.11
N CYS A 27 -40.41 19.99 23.10
CA CYS A 27 -39.46 19.80 22.02
C CYS A 27 -38.57 18.57 22.30
N ASN A 28 -38.90 17.45 21.67
CA ASN A 28 -38.20 16.19 21.86
C ASN A 28 -36.84 16.22 21.14
N LYS A 29 -35.81 15.61 21.73
CA LYS A 29 -34.52 15.45 21.06
C LYS A 29 -34.61 14.53 19.85
N ALA A 30 -33.73 14.73 18.87
CA ALA A 30 -33.54 13.82 17.76
C ALA A 30 -33.13 12.42 18.27
N LYS A 31 -33.56 11.37 17.55
CA LYS A 31 -33.30 9.96 17.88
C LYS A 31 -32.80 9.19 16.65
N ASN A 32 -32.31 7.97 16.87
CA ASN A 32 -31.87 7.05 15.81
C ASN A 32 -30.86 7.71 14.86
N ILE A 33 -29.84 8.36 15.43
CA ILE A 33 -28.75 8.88 14.61
C ILE A 33 -28.05 7.69 13.96
N THR A 34 -27.86 7.80 12.65
CA THR A 34 -27.17 6.80 11.83
C THR A 34 -26.22 7.53 10.89
N VAL A 35 -25.14 6.84 10.50
CA VAL A 35 -24.15 7.36 9.57
C VAL A 35 -24.04 6.42 8.39
N ALA A 36 -24.01 6.99 7.19
CA ALA A 36 -23.86 6.30 5.91
C ALA A 36 -22.83 7.04 5.04
N ASP A 37 -22.43 6.43 3.92
CA ASP A 37 -21.54 7.02 2.91
C ASP A 37 -20.26 7.64 3.52
N ILE A 38 -19.68 6.91 4.48
CA ILE A 38 -18.42 7.33 5.11
C ILE A 38 -17.32 7.20 4.08
N THR A 39 -16.66 8.32 3.80
CA THR A 39 -15.45 8.41 2.99
C THR A 39 -14.29 8.90 3.87
N PRO A 40 -13.08 9.08 3.33
CA PRO A 40 -11.98 9.67 4.09
C PRO A 40 -12.25 11.12 4.52
N THR A 41 -13.11 11.86 3.81
CA THR A 41 -13.32 13.30 4.03
C THR A 41 -14.79 13.69 4.21
N THR A 42 -15.72 12.75 4.11
CA THR A 42 -17.16 13.02 4.22
C THR A 42 -17.90 11.93 4.98
N ALA A 43 -19.07 12.25 5.51
CA ALA A 43 -20.02 11.27 6.03
C ALA A 43 -21.43 11.84 5.99
N THR A 44 -22.42 11.00 5.72
CA THR A 44 -23.83 11.40 5.73
C THR A 44 -24.47 11.00 7.05
N ILE A 45 -24.93 11.99 7.82
CA ILE A 45 -25.63 11.79 9.10
C ILE A 45 -27.12 11.86 8.86
N ASN A 46 -27.86 10.89 9.38
CA ASN A 46 -29.32 10.86 9.33
C ASN A 46 -29.88 10.72 10.75
N TRP A 47 -31.03 11.34 11.01
CA TRP A 47 -31.73 11.22 12.29
C TRP A 47 -33.23 11.18 12.11
N ASN A 48 -33.94 10.77 13.15
CA ASN A 48 -35.39 10.83 13.23
C ASN A 48 -35.82 12.00 14.11
N ASP A 49 -36.78 12.77 13.61
CA ASP A 49 -37.44 13.85 14.33
C ASP A 49 -38.94 13.55 14.49
N SER A 50 -39.44 13.61 15.72
CA SER A 50 -40.87 13.45 16.04
C SER A 50 -41.61 14.78 16.18
N ASN A 51 -40.90 15.91 16.10
CA ASN A 51 -41.47 17.25 16.27
C ASN A 51 -41.89 17.89 14.94
N ASN A 52 -41.45 17.32 13.80
CA ASN A 52 -41.64 17.88 12.47
C ASN A 52 -41.07 19.31 12.36
N ALA A 53 -39.89 19.51 12.95
CA ALA A 53 -39.17 20.77 12.97
C ALA A 53 -38.66 21.15 11.57
N GLY A 54 -38.53 22.44 11.31
CA GLY A 54 -37.97 22.96 10.06
C GLY A 54 -36.49 23.34 10.15
N SER A 55 -35.86 23.13 11.31
CA SER A 55 -34.47 23.52 11.54
C SER A 55 -33.82 22.63 12.61
N TYR A 56 -32.52 22.35 12.43
CA TYR A 56 -31.70 21.53 13.30
C TYR A 56 -30.30 22.13 13.42
N PHE A 57 -29.75 22.15 14.63
CA PHE A 57 -28.32 22.37 14.83
C PHE A 57 -27.62 21.01 14.84
N VAL A 58 -26.68 20.81 13.93
CA VAL A 58 -25.81 19.64 13.94
C VAL A 58 -24.42 20.09 14.37
N GLU A 59 -23.96 19.60 15.52
CA GLU A 59 -22.62 19.89 16.01
C GLU A 59 -21.75 18.64 15.90
N TYR A 60 -20.58 18.78 15.29
CA TYR A 60 -19.63 17.69 15.13
C TYR A 60 -18.18 18.14 15.37
N GLY A 61 -17.34 17.19 15.77
CA GLY A 61 -15.92 17.42 16.03
C GLY A 61 -15.18 16.12 16.26
N VAL A 62 -13.85 16.18 16.33
CA VAL A 62 -13.03 15.01 16.70
C VAL A 62 -13.55 14.46 18.03
N SER A 63 -13.65 13.13 18.12
CA SER A 63 -14.27 12.45 19.25
C SER A 63 -13.66 12.90 20.59
N GLY A 64 -14.53 13.16 21.57
CA GLY A 64 -14.16 13.74 22.86
C GLY A 64 -14.11 15.27 22.90
N PHE A 65 -14.54 15.98 21.85
CA PHE A 65 -14.70 17.44 21.91
C PHE A 65 -15.77 17.86 22.93
N ALA A 66 -15.66 19.09 23.45
CA ALA A 66 -16.67 19.64 24.35
C ALA A 66 -17.85 20.20 23.54
N LEU A 67 -19.09 19.83 23.88
CA LEU A 67 -20.28 20.44 23.28
C LEU A 67 -20.22 21.98 23.35
N GLY A 68 -20.50 22.63 22.21
CA GLY A 68 -20.31 24.06 21.98
C GLY A 68 -18.93 24.47 21.43
N SER A 69 -17.95 23.56 21.36
CA SER A 69 -16.62 23.80 20.78
C SER A 69 -16.41 23.13 19.43
N GLY A 70 -17.40 22.38 18.93
CA GLY A 70 -17.36 21.72 17.64
C GLY A 70 -17.68 22.66 16.50
N THR A 71 -17.78 22.10 15.29
CA THR A 71 -18.33 22.80 14.14
C THR A 71 -19.84 22.62 14.15
N THR A 72 -20.58 23.74 14.07
CA THR A 72 -22.05 23.73 14.04
C THR A 72 -22.56 24.05 12.65
N LEU A 73 -23.46 23.21 12.15
CA LEU A 73 -24.23 23.40 10.91
C LEU A 73 -25.70 23.64 11.26
N ILE A 74 -26.40 24.37 10.38
CA ILE A 74 -27.84 24.62 10.49
C ILE A 74 -28.51 23.97 9.28
N GLU A 75 -29.37 22.99 9.54
CA GLU A 75 -29.98 22.17 8.50
C GLU A 75 -31.49 22.27 8.54
N SER A 76 -32.13 22.14 7.37
CA SER A 76 -33.60 22.21 7.24
C SER A 76 -34.27 20.85 7.06
N THR A 77 -33.46 19.79 6.94
CA THR A 77 -33.89 18.41 6.75
C THR A 77 -33.28 17.50 7.79
N THR A 78 -33.78 16.26 7.91
CA THR A 78 -33.30 15.25 8.87
C THR A 78 -32.05 14.49 8.39
N THR A 79 -31.24 15.13 7.57
CA THR A 79 -30.01 14.59 6.98
C THR A 79 -29.00 15.72 6.74
N VAL A 80 -27.72 15.42 6.89
CA VAL A 80 -26.61 16.33 6.55
C VAL A 80 -25.42 15.56 5.99
N ASN A 81 -24.75 16.15 5.02
CA ASN A 81 -23.46 15.65 4.52
C ASN A 81 -22.33 16.46 5.13
N LEU A 82 -21.55 15.83 6.02
CA LEU A 82 -20.34 16.43 6.57
C LEU A 82 -19.23 16.38 5.53
N GLN A 83 -18.45 17.46 5.45
CA GLN A 83 -17.35 17.62 4.49
C GLN A 83 -16.07 18.08 5.19
N ASN A 84 -14.93 17.98 4.49
CA ASN A 84 -13.61 18.38 4.97
C ASN A 84 -13.20 17.68 6.28
N LEU A 85 -13.65 16.44 6.45
CA LEU A 85 -13.19 15.60 7.55
C LEU A 85 -11.75 15.15 7.28
N LEU A 86 -11.04 14.81 8.35
CA LEU A 86 -9.73 14.19 8.29
C LEU A 86 -9.90 12.67 8.11
N PRO A 87 -9.06 12.00 7.31
CA PRO A 87 -9.08 10.54 7.17
C PRO A 87 -8.70 9.84 8.48
N GLU A 88 -9.14 8.60 8.64
CA GLU A 88 -8.83 7.73 9.79
C GLU A 88 -9.07 8.41 11.17
N THR A 89 -10.04 9.31 11.22
CA THR A 89 -10.31 10.14 12.40
C THR A 89 -11.71 9.84 12.93
N THR A 90 -11.81 9.56 14.23
CA THR A 90 -13.09 9.36 14.90
C THR A 90 -13.71 10.71 15.22
N TYR A 91 -14.96 10.91 14.80
CA TYR A 91 -15.78 12.10 15.05
C TYR A 91 -16.97 11.74 15.93
N ASP A 92 -17.35 12.67 16.80
CA ASP A 92 -18.61 12.66 17.53
C ASP A 92 -19.59 13.64 16.88
N VAL A 93 -20.88 13.27 16.84
CA VAL A 93 -21.96 14.10 16.30
C VAL A 93 -23.11 14.20 17.29
N TYR A 94 -23.65 15.40 17.40
CA TYR A 94 -24.84 15.72 18.18
C TYR A 94 -25.82 16.52 17.32
N VAL A 95 -27.11 16.22 17.50
CA VAL A 95 -28.19 16.93 16.82
C VAL A 95 -29.12 17.55 17.85
N GLN A 96 -29.38 18.84 17.70
CA GLN A 96 -30.37 19.58 18.48
C GLN A 96 -31.51 20.02 17.54
N VAL A 97 -32.74 19.75 17.96
CA VAL A 97 -33.95 20.10 17.19
C VAL A 97 -34.36 21.52 17.55
N VAL A 98 -34.63 22.34 16.54
CA VAL A 98 -35.15 23.71 16.68
C VAL A 98 -36.66 23.68 16.41
N CYS A 99 -37.47 23.48 17.45
CA CYS A 99 -38.92 23.41 17.28
C CYS A 99 -39.53 24.78 16.92
N ASN A 100 -38.99 25.87 17.48
CA ASN A 100 -39.23 27.27 17.08
C ASN A 100 -38.14 28.18 17.68
N THR A 101 -38.26 29.50 17.49
CA THR A 101 -37.24 30.49 17.89
C THR A 101 -36.88 30.46 19.38
N ASP A 102 -37.82 30.09 20.25
CA ASP A 102 -37.64 30.11 21.71
C ASP A 102 -37.73 28.70 22.34
N ASN A 103 -37.80 27.64 21.54
CA ASN A 103 -37.97 26.26 22.00
C ASN A 103 -37.02 25.30 21.26
N LEU A 104 -35.93 24.97 21.94
CA LEU A 104 -34.91 24.02 21.50
C LEU A 104 -35.00 22.73 22.30
N SER A 105 -34.73 21.59 21.66
CA SER A 105 -34.57 20.33 22.38
C SER A 105 -33.26 20.31 23.18
N MET A 106 -33.09 19.31 24.05
CA MET A 106 -31.73 18.89 24.42
C MET A 106 -31.02 18.29 23.20
N TYR A 107 -29.69 18.26 23.21
CA TYR A 107 -28.93 17.50 22.21
C TYR A 107 -29.31 16.02 22.25
N SER A 108 -29.16 15.36 21.10
CA SER A 108 -29.24 13.91 20.97
C SER A 108 -28.24 13.18 21.85
N ASP A 109 -28.37 11.85 21.93
CA ASP A 109 -27.24 11.04 22.37
C ASP A 109 -26.10 11.15 21.34
N VAL A 110 -24.85 11.04 21.80
CA VAL A 110 -23.68 11.09 20.92
C VAL A 110 -23.70 9.91 19.95
N TYR A 111 -23.38 10.19 18.70
CA TYR A 111 -23.03 9.14 17.74
C TYR A 111 -21.58 9.34 17.30
N SER A 112 -20.77 8.30 17.45
CA SER A 112 -19.37 8.32 17.03
C SER A 112 -19.19 7.48 15.76
N PHE A 113 -18.43 8.00 14.81
CA PHE A 113 -18.04 7.27 13.59
C PHE A 113 -16.58 7.59 13.24
N THR A 114 -15.93 6.72 12.48
CA THR A 114 -14.53 6.91 12.03
C THR A 114 -14.53 7.01 10.52
N THR A 115 -13.89 8.05 9.99
CA THR A 115 -13.67 8.21 8.54
C THR A 115 -12.75 7.11 8.00
N SER A 116 -12.91 6.78 6.72
CA SER A 116 -12.12 5.74 6.07
C SER A 116 -10.67 6.19 5.82
N THR A 117 -9.79 5.24 5.53
CA THR A 117 -8.41 5.53 5.07
C THR A 117 -8.40 5.96 3.60
N LEU A 118 -7.39 6.73 3.21
CA LEU A 118 -7.26 7.24 1.84
C LEU A 118 -6.91 6.10 0.86
N PRO A 119 -7.56 6.05 -0.32
CA PRO A 119 -7.19 5.09 -1.35
C PRO A 119 -5.78 5.37 -1.88
N VAL A 120 -5.15 4.32 -2.42
CA VAL A 120 -3.86 4.45 -3.11
C VAL A 120 -4.01 5.39 -4.30
N VAL A 121 -3.06 6.31 -4.45
CA VAL A 121 -3.05 7.27 -5.56
C VAL A 121 -2.22 6.68 -6.72
N PRO A 122 -2.84 6.36 -7.87
CA PRO A 122 -2.16 5.77 -9.03
C PRO A 122 -1.56 6.86 -9.93
N GLU A 123 -0.82 7.79 -9.35
CA GLU A 123 -0.15 8.87 -10.07
C GLU A 123 1.09 9.28 -9.28
N PHE A 124 2.20 9.57 -9.96
CA PHE A 124 3.42 10.00 -9.26
C PHE A 124 3.20 11.31 -8.49
N ARG A 125 3.72 11.32 -7.27
CA ARG A 125 3.71 12.47 -6.35
C ARG A 125 5.14 12.80 -5.90
N PRO A 126 5.42 14.04 -5.49
CA PRO A 126 6.74 14.40 -4.98
C PRO A 126 7.21 13.51 -3.81
N ASN A 127 6.31 13.16 -2.89
CA ASN A 127 6.61 12.30 -1.73
C ASN A 127 5.89 10.96 -1.81
N LEU A 128 6.48 9.92 -1.22
CA LEU A 128 5.91 8.57 -1.17
C LEU A 128 4.67 8.51 -0.28
N SER A 129 4.64 9.30 0.80
CA SER A 129 3.48 9.41 1.70
C SER A 129 2.19 9.83 0.97
N GLU A 130 2.31 10.62 -0.10
CA GLU A 130 1.17 11.08 -0.91
C GLU A 130 0.54 9.97 -1.79
N LEU A 131 1.19 8.81 -1.91
CA LEU A 131 0.65 7.66 -2.64
C LEU A 131 -0.30 6.78 -1.82
N ASN A 132 -0.38 6.97 -0.49
CA ASN A 132 -1.20 6.20 0.44
C ASN A 132 -0.99 4.66 0.34
N LEU A 133 0.23 4.23 -0.02
CA LEU A 133 0.59 2.80 -0.10
C LEU A 133 0.77 2.14 1.27
N PHE A 134 1.04 2.94 2.30
CA PHE A 134 1.33 2.49 3.65
C PHE A 134 0.39 3.15 4.66
N SER A 135 0.08 2.43 5.73
CA SER A 135 -0.68 2.94 6.88
C SER A 135 0.25 3.28 8.05
N GLY A 136 -0.14 4.26 8.86
CA GLY A 136 0.63 4.67 10.03
C GLY A 136 1.96 5.33 9.66
N ASN A 137 3.02 5.02 10.41
CA ASN A 137 4.35 5.54 10.09
C ASN A 137 4.90 4.81 8.87
N LEU A 138 5.33 5.56 7.85
CA LEU A 138 5.83 5.00 6.60
C LEU A 138 6.99 4.02 6.80
N GLY A 139 7.93 4.33 7.71
CA GLY A 139 9.08 3.47 8.02
C GLY A 139 8.74 2.08 8.60
N ASP A 140 7.52 1.90 9.11
CA ASP A 140 7.05 0.60 9.58
C ASP A 140 6.74 -0.34 8.40
N LEU A 141 6.55 0.23 7.20
CA LEU A 141 6.23 -0.47 5.95
C LEU A 141 4.97 -1.34 6.06
N GLN A 142 3.98 -0.87 6.84
CA GLN A 142 2.68 -1.54 6.94
C GLN A 142 1.85 -1.19 5.71
N PRO A 143 1.45 -2.15 4.85
CA PRO A 143 0.64 -1.85 3.68
C PRO A 143 -0.68 -1.21 4.09
N SER A 144 -1.18 -0.26 3.29
CA SER A 144 -2.54 0.23 3.48
C SER A 144 -3.57 -0.86 3.17
N PRO A 145 -4.82 -0.75 3.64
CA PRO A 145 -5.89 -1.70 3.32
C PRO A 145 -6.18 -1.89 1.82
N PHE A 146 -5.66 -1.01 0.97
CA PHE A 146 -5.82 -1.03 -0.49
C PHE A 146 -4.64 -1.68 -1.23
N ALA A 147 -3.60 -2.11 -0.50
CA ALA A 147 -2.43 -2.78 -1.04
C ALA A 147 -2.22 -4.13 -0.35
N PHE A 148 -1.63 -5.09 -1.06
CA PHE A 148 -1.31 -6.40 -0.50
C PHE A 148 0.13 -6.82 -0.83
N ASN A 149 0.74 -7.55 0.11
CA ASN A 149 2.06 -8.15 -0.11
C ASN A 149 1.98 -9.29 -1.11
N TYR A 150 3.03 -9.43 -1.92
CA TYR A 150 3.33 -10.66 -2.64
C TYR A 150 4.81 -11.00 -2.52
N ASP A 151 5.14 -12.28 -2.68
CA ASP A 151 6.53 -12.74 -2.73
C ASP A 151 6.78 -13.58 -3.99
N LEU A 152 8.05 -13.85 -4.28
CA LEU A 152 8.51 -14.59 -5.44
C LEU A 152 9.28 -15.82 -5.00
N ASN A 153 9.03 -16.96 -5.65
CA ASN A 153 9.70 -18.22 -5.32
C ASN A 153 11.22 -18.14 -5.58
N THR A 154 11.63 -17.55 -6.72
CA THR A 154 13.01 -17.12 -6.98
C THR A 154 13.05 -15.60 -7.04
N LYS A 155 14.02 -14.97 -6.35
CA LYS A 155 14.07 -13.52 -6.13
C LYS A 155 15.21 -12.87 -6.92
N LEU A 156 14.96 -11.66 -7.42
CA LEU A 156 15.99 -10.83 -8.04
C LEU A 156 17.01 -10.40 -6.99
N PHE A 157 18.29 -10.67 -7.27
CA PHE A 157 19.42 -10.21 -6.47
C PHE A 157 19.61 -8.70 -6.63
N THR A 158 19.91 -8.04 -5.51
CA THR A 158 20.17 -6.59 -5.44
C THR A 158 21.00 -6.35 -4.19
N ASP A 159 22.30 -6.65 -4.26
CA ASP A 159 23.28 -6.47 -3.17
C ASP A 159 22.82 -6.97 -1.79
N TYR A 160 22.20 -8.15 -1.74
CA TYR A 160 21.59 -8.75 -0.54
C TYR A 160 20.50 -7.90 0.15
N ALA A 161 20.00 -6.82 -0.47
CA ALA A 161 18.89 -6.04 0.06
C ALA A 161 17.63 -6.90 0.21
N THR A 162 16.99 -6.79 1.38
CA THR A 162 15.65 -7.32 1.62
C THR A 162 14.63 -6.47 0.86
N LYS A 163 13.56 -7.11 0.38
CA LYS A 163 12.56 -6.49 -0.48
C LYS A 163 11.15 -6.77 0.03
N GLN A 164 10.40 -5.71 0.34
CA GLN A 164 8.95 -5.80 0.42
C GLN A 164 8.37 -5.51 -0.97
N ARG A 165 7.36 -6.27 -1.37
CA ARG A 165 6.68 -6.05 -2.66
C ARG A 165 5.19 -5.95 -2.44
N LEU A 166 4.60 -4.88 -2.97
CA LEU A 166 3.17 -4.60 -2.87
C LEU A 166 2.55 -4.51 -4.26
N ILE A 167 1.29 -4.90 -4.36
CA ILE A 167 0.39 -4.54 -5.45
C ILE A 167 -0.80 -3.83 -4.82
N ALA A 168 -1.20 -2.70 -5.40
CA ALA A 168 -2.48 -2.05 -5.16
C ALA A 168 -3.27 -2.07 -6.47
N LEU A 169 -4.47 -2.63 -6.42
CA LEU A 169 -5.40 -2.66 -7.55
C LEU A 169 -6.40 -1.51 -7.40
N PRO A 170 -6.94 -0.98 -8.51
CA PRO A 170 -8.03 -0.01 -8.45
C PRO A 170 -9.24 -0.61 -7.73
N GLU A 171 -10.05 0.25 -7.11
CA GLU A 171 -11.24 -0.18 -6.37
C GLU A 171 -12.18 -1.03 -7.24
N GLY A 172 -12.50 -2.24 -6.78
CA GLY A 172 -13.37 -3.18 -7.48
C GLY A 172 -12.73 -3.95 -8.64
N GLU A 173 -11.51 -3.59 -9.05
CA GLU A 173 -10.80 -4.22 -10.17
C GLU A 173 -9.94 -5.41 -9.75
N LYS A 174 -9.59 -6.26 -10.71
CA LYS A 174 -8.87 -7.52 -10.50
C LYS A 174 -7.79 -7.74 -11.56
N MET A 175 -6.79 -8.53 -11.22
CA MET A 175 -5.91 -9.11 -12.24
C MET A 175 -6.65 -10.22 -13.00
N THR A 176 -6.42 -10.34 -14.31
CA THR A 176 -6.97 -11.44 -15.11
C THR A 176 -5.88 -12.45 -15.48
N PHE A 177 -6.20 -13.74 -15.35
CA PHE A 177 -5.34 -14.84 -15.78
C PHE A 177 -4.95 -14.74 -17.26
N ASN A 178 -3.67 -14.96 -17.56
CA ASN A 178 -3.11 -14.87 -18.91
C ASN A 178 -1.95 -15.86 -19.12
N GLY A 179 -2.18 -17.13 -18.76
CA GLY A 179 -1.14 -18.17 -18.81
C GLY A 179 -0.05 -17.98 -17.75
N ASP A 180 1.14 -18.52 -18.02
CA ASP A 180 2.27 -18.54 -17.07
C ASP A 180 3.05 -17.22 -16.98
N GLY A 181 2.72 -16.26 -17.85
CA GLY A 181 3.36 -14.95 -17.93
C GLY A 181 2.81 -13.94 -16.91
N PHE A 182 2.87 -12.66 -17.25
CA PHE A 182 2.21 -11.64 -16.44
C PHE A 182 0.69 -11.81 -16.53
N PRO A 183 -0.05 -11.65 -15.42
CA PRO A 183 -1.48 -11.44 -15.52
C PRO A 183 -1.77 -10.13 -16.26
N LEU A 184 -3.00 -9.98 -16.76
CA LEU A 184 -3.46 -8.68 -17.23
C LEU A 184 -3.78 -7.83 -16.01
N PHE A 185 -2.96 -6.81 -15.79
CA PHE A 185 -3.22 -5.80 -14.77
C PHE A 185 -4.21 -4.75 -15.30
N PRO A 186 -5.21 -4.31 -14.52
CA PRO A 186 -6.06 -3.19 -14.89
C PRO A 186 -5.26 -1.88 -14.88
N ASP A 187 -5.71 -0.89 -15.65
CA ASP A 187 -5.18 0.48 -15.55
C ASP A 187 -5.37 1.01 -14.12
N ASN A 188 -4.47 1.88 -13.69
CA ASN A 188 -4.32 2.38 -12.32
C ASN A 188 -3.79 1.35 -11.29
N THR A 189 -3.27 0.21 -11.74
CA THR A 189 -2.49 -0.68 -10.86
C THR A 189 -1.19 -0.02 -10.43
N VAL A 190 -0.88 -0.08 -9.13
CA VAL A 190 0.42 0.32 -8.58
C VAL A 190 1.18 -0.92 -8.09
N ILE A 191 2.42 -1.10 -8.53
CA ILE A 191 3.33 -2.13 -8.02
C ILE A 191 4.49 -1.41 -7.33
N ALA A 192 4.71 -1.72 -6.05
CA ALA A 192 5.79 -1.15 -5.26
C ALA A 192 6.81 -2.21 -4.87
N LYS A 193 8.07 -1.82 -4.83
CA LYS A 193 9.18 -2.65 -4.31
C LYS A 193 10.08 -1.76 -3.45
N THR A 194 10.06 -2.02 -2.14
CA THR A 194 10.85 -1.29 -1.15
C THR A 194 12.06 -2.09 -0.76
N PHE A 195 13.25 -1.49 -0.86
CA PHE A 195 14.54 -2.10 -0.61
C PHE A 195 15.10 -1.60 0.72
N TYR A 196 15.48 -2.53 1.59
CA TYR A 196 16.01 -2.21 2.91
C TYR A 196 16.98 -3.27 3.41
N TYR A 197 17.77 -2.88 4.41
CA TYR A 197 18.65 -3.77 5.16
C TYR A 197 18.19 -3.77 6.61
N ASN A 198 18.06 -4.94 7.23
CA ASN A 198 17.94 -4.98 8.68
C ASN A 198 19.28 -4.54 9.26
N ASN A 199 19.28 -3.77 10.35
CA ASN A 199 20.54 -3.35 10.97
C ASN A 199 21.34 -4.58 11.45
N ASN A 200 20.63 -5.64 11.83
CA ASN A 200 21.17 -6.95 12.15
C ASN A 200 20.17 -8.05 11.75
N ASP A 201 20.53 -8.90 10.80
CA ASP A 201 19.68 -10.00 10.33
C ASP A 201 19.47 -11.09 11.39
N THR A 202 20.33 -11.15 12.42
CA THR A 202 20.17 -12.06 13.57
C THR A 202 19.28 -11.48 14.68
N ASP A 203 18.95 -10.18 14.62
CA ASP A 203 18.13 -9.46 15.61
C ASP A 203 17.35 -8.31 14.96
N LEU A 204 16.17 -8.65 14.43
CA LEU A 204 15.30 -7.71 13.73
C LEU A 204 14.74 -6.59 14.64
N SER A 205 14.86 -6.71 15.97
CA SER A 205 14.41 -5.67 16.90
C SER A 205 15.28 -4.41 16.83
N GLN A 206 16.49 -4.51 16.26
CA GLN A 206 17.38 -3.37 16.03
C GLN A 206 16.93 -2.47 14.88
N GLY A 207 15.82 -2.80 14.21
CA GLY A 207 15.25 -2.01 13.13
C GLY A 207 15.96 -2.23 11.80
N LYS A 208 15.66 -1.33 10.84
CA LYS A 208 16.10 -1.43 9.45
C LYS A 208 16.45 -0.06 8.89
N LYS A 209 17.29 -0.06 7.86
CA LYS A 209 17.55 1.09 6.99
C LYS A 209 16.91 0.86 5.64
N ILE A 210 15.86 1.60 5.36
CA ILE A 210 15.16 1.66 4.07
C ILE A 210 15.90 2.62 3.16
N ILE A 211 16.13 2.18 1.93
CA ILE A 211 16.97 2.86 0.96
C ILE A 211 16.12 3.52 -0.13
N GLU A 212 15.27 2.73 -0.77
CA GLU A 212 14.45 3.18 -1.90
C GLU A 212 13.12 2.42 -1.98
N THR A 213 12.12 3.04 -2.60
CA THR A 213 10.89 2.39 -3.05
C THR A 213 10.71 2.64 -4.55
N ARG A 214 10.86 1.59 -5.36
CA ARG A 214 10.59 1.66 -6.80
C ARG A 214 9.12 1.39 -7.06
N ILE A 215 8.50 2.25 -7.85
CA ILE A 215 7.07 2.25 -8.16
C ILE A 215 6.89 2.04 -9.67
N LEU A 216 5.94 1.17 -10.01
CA LEU A 216 5.37 1.04 -11.34
C LEU A 216 3.89 1.41 -11.27
N ILE A 217 3.41 2.26 -12.16
CA ILE A 217 2.00 2.62 -12.28
C ILE A 217 1.55 2.31 -13.71
N LYS A 218 0.43 1.61 -13.86
CA LYS A 218 -0.17 1.39 -15.18
C LYS A 218 -1.13 2.53 -15.51
N ILE A 219 -0.85 3.33 -16.53
CA ILE A 219 -1.64 4.50 -16.93
C ILE A 219 -1.97 4.37 -18.41
N ASN A 220 -3.27 4.37 -18.76
CA ASN A 220 -3.75 4.30 -20.14
C ASN A 220 -3.13 3.13 -20.94
N GLY A 221 -3.06 1.94 -20.33
CA GLY A 221 -2.48 0.73 -20.92
C GLY A 221 -0.96 0.60 -20.82
N ALA A 222 -0.22 1.66 -20.48
CA ALA A 222 1.25 1.67 -20.43
C ALA A 222 1.78 1.70 -19.00
N TRP A 223 2.95 1.11 -18.76
CA TRP A 223 3.64 1.21 -17.47
C TRP A 223 4.54 2.45 -17.42
N GLU A 224 4.52 3.12 -16.28
CA GLU A 224 5.44 4.20 -15.95
C GLU A 224 6.23 3.84 -14.69
N THR A 225 7.49 4.30 -14.61
CA THR A 225 8.44 4.00 -13.53
C THR A 225 8.76 5.25 -12.73
N GLY A 226 8.86 5.11 -11.42
CA GLY A 226 9.39 6.14 -10.53
C GLY A 226 10.15 5.51 -9.37
N ASN A 227 11.13 6.23 -8.85
CA ASN A 227 11.94 5.75 -7.73
C ASN A 227 11.90 6.75 -6.59
N TYR A 228 11.63 6.31 -5.37
CA TYR A 228 11.56 7.16 -4.20
C TYR A 228 12.75 6.89 -3.28
N LYS A 229 13.61 7.88 -3.11
CA LYS A 229 14.76 7.80 -2.20
C LYS A 229 14.33 8.16 -0.78
N TRP A 230 14.57 7.27 0.17
CA TRP A 230 14.20 7.48 1.57
C TRP A 230 15.11 8.48 2.27
N ASN A 231 14.53 9.25 3.18
CA ASN A 231 15.29 10.16 4.03
C ASN A 231 15.99 9.43 5.19
N ASP A 232 17.05 10.02 5.74
CA ASP A 232 17.82 9.42 6.84
C ASP A 232 16.97 9.21 8.11
N SER A 233 15.93 10.02 8.31
CA SER A 233 15.00 9.90 9.43
C SER A 233 13.97 8.76 9.29
N GLN A 234 13.91 8.08 8.14
CA GLN A 234 13.00 6.96 7.86
C GLN A 234 11.51 7.32 7.99
N THR A 235 11.17 8.58 7.71
CA THR A 235 9.80 9.11 7.83
C THR A 235 9.07 9.23 6.51
N ASP A 236 9.80 9.41 5.41
CA ASP A 236 9.25 9.55 4.06
C ASP A 236 10.35 9.32 3.01
N ALA A 237 9.96 9.34 1.73
CA ALA A 237 10.83 9.27 0.59
C ALA A 237 10.39 10.24 -0.51
N THR A 238 11.35 10.76 -1.28
CA THR A 238 11.09 11.72 -2.37
C THR A 238 11.35 11.09 -3.73
N LEU A 239 10.52 11.40 -4.72
CA LEU A 239 10.73 10.96 -6.10
C LEU A 239 12.08 11.49 -6.62
N ASP A 240 12.93 10.58 -7.06
CA ASP A 240 14.28 10.81 -7.56
C ASP A 240 14.48 10.06 -8.89
N THR A 241 14.87 10.78 -9.94
CA THR A 241 15.07 10.23 -11.28
C THR A 241 16.53 10.07 -11.66
N ASP A 242 17.44 10.67 -10.89
CA ASP A 242 18.85 10.80 -11.27
C ASP A 242 19.69 9.62 -10.75
N GLY A 243 19.15 8.87 -9.78
CA GLY A 243 19.86 7.81 -9.09
C GLY A 243 20.75 8.37 -7.97
N ALA A 244 21.23 7.49 -7.10
CA ALA A 244 22.01 7.89 -5.95
C ALA A 244 22.86 6.74 -5.42
N VAL A 245 23.95 7.08 -4.74
CA VAL A 245 24.76 6.12 -3.98
C VAL A 245 24.48 6.32 -2.49
N VAL A 246 24.12 5.24 -1.80
CA VAL A 246 23.82 5.24 -0.36
C VAL A 246 24.76 4.26 0.34
N PRO A 247 25.65 4.71 1.24
CA PRO A 247 26.46 3.79 2.03
C PRO A 247 25.58 3.02 3.03
N VAL A 248 25.78 1.70 3.08
CA VAL A 248 25.04 0.79 3.96
C VAL A 248 26.04 -0.10 4.71
N THR A 249 25.74 -0.33 5.98
CA THR A 249 26.44 -1.29 6.84
C THR A 249 25.38 -2.08 7.60
N TRP A 250 25.51 -3.40 7.65
CA TRP A 250 24.62 -4.28 8.41
C TRP A 250 25.37 -5.50 8.95
N ILE A 251 24.75 -6.21 9.89
CA ILE A 251 25.20 -7.54 10.31
C ILE A 251 24.36 -8.57 9.56
N ASP A 252 25.01 -9.43 8.78
CA ASP A 252 24.33 -10.45 7.98
C ASP A 252 23.85 -11.64 8.82
N SER A 253 23.21 -12.61 8.16
CA SER A 253 22.69 -13.82 8.82
C SER A 253 23.78 -14.74 9.41
N ALA A 254 25.04 -14.58 9.01
CA ALA A 254 26.17 -15.29 9.59
C ALA A 254 26.75 -14.56 10.82
N GLY A 255 26.27 -13.34 11.11
CA GLY A 255 26.76 -12.50 12.20
C GLY A 255 27.96 -11.63 11.82
N GLU A 256 28.28 -11.55 10.53
CA GLU A 256 29.42 -10.78 10.03
C GLU A 256 29.00 -9.37 9.62
N THR A 257 29.88 -8.39 9.84
CA THR A 257 29.63 -7.00 9.43
C THR A 257 29.92 -6.83 7.96
N GLN A 258 28.90 -6.46 7.19
CA GLN A 258 28.99 -6.15 5.77
C GLN A 258 28.90 -4.65 5.53
N SER A 259 29.54 -4.16 4.45
CA SER A 259 29.41 -2.76 4.03
C SER A 259 29.54 -2.60 2.53
N ILE A 260 28.63 -1.81 1.95
CA ILE A 260 28.57 -1.53 0.51
C ILE A 260 28.20 -0.07 0.27
N ASN A 261 28.41 0.37 -0.97
CA ASN A 261 27.87 1.62 -1.50
C ASN A 261 26.69 1.28 -2.41
N TYR A 262 25.49 1.11 -1.84
CA TYR A 262 24.31 0.72 -2.59
C TYR A 262 23.99 1.73 -3.69
N GLU A 263 23.74 1.26 -4.91
CA GLU A 263 23.42 2.10 -6.06
C GLU A 263 21.92 2.05 -6.38
N ILE A 264 21.25 3.18 -6.13
CA ILE A 264 19.88 3.47 -6.56
C ILE A 264 19.94 3.78 -8.07
N PRO A 265 19.30 2.97 -8.95
CA PRO A 265 19.34 3.18 -10.38
C PRO A 265 18.67 4.49 -10.80
N SER A 266 19.20 5.14 -11.83
CA SER A 266 18.53 6.26 -12.48
C SER A 266 17.28 5.81 -13.24
N ASN A 267 16.47 6.74 -13.72
CA ASN A 267 15.31 6.39 -14.56
C ASN A 267 15.73 5.74 -15.90
N THR A 268 16.89 6.13 -16.44
CA THR A 268 17.46 5.51 -17.66
C THR A 268 17.83 4.05 -17.40
N ASP A 269 18.41 3.77 -16.23
CA ASP A 269 18.76 2.42 -15.81
C ASP A 269 17.50 1.58 -15.56
N CYS A 270 16.49 2.17 -14.91
CA CYS A 270 15.18 1.54 -14.74
C CYS A 270 14.58 1.13 -16.10
N PHE A 271 14.60 2.03 -17.09
CA PHE A 271 14.11 1.71 -18.43
C PHE A 271 14.92 0.60 -19.11
N THR A 272 16.23 0.55 -18.90
CA THR A 272 17.11 -0.50 -19.47
C THR A 272 16.64 -1.90 -19.07
N CYS A 273 16.32 -2.12 -17.79
CA CYS A 273 15.83 -3.41 -17.31
C CYS A 273 14.34 -3.64 -17.61
N HIS A 274 13.52 -2.60 -17.53
CA HIS A 274 12.06 -2.72 -17.65
C HIS A 274 11.54 -2.59 -19.09
N SER A 275 12.40 -2.39 -20.09
CA SER A 275 12.01 -2.28 -21.50
C SER A 275 11.96 -3.64 -22.19
N ASN A 276 10.85 -3.93 -22.86
CA ASN A 276 10.73 -5.01 -23.83
C ASN A 276 9.98 -4.49 -25.08
N PHE A 277 10.60 -4.60 -26.25
CA PHE A 277 10.11 -3.98 -27.50
C PHE A 277 9.83 -2.47 -27.34
N SER A 278 10.69 -1.78 -26.57
CA SER A 278 10.56 -0.37 -26.20
C SER A 278 9.33 -0.02 -25.35
N GLU A 279 8.58 -1.02 -24.88
CA GLU A 279 7.48 -0.87 -23.94
C GLU A 279 7.93 -1.20 -22.52
N ARG A 280 7.47 -0.44 -21.52
CA ARG A 280 7.78 -0.74 -20.12
C ARG A 280 6.95 -1.91 -19.62
N THR A 281 7.59 -2.82 -18.90
CA THR A 281 6.97 -4.02 -18.34
C THR A 281 7.42 -4.25 -16.90
N PRO A 282 6.58 -4.85 -16.02
CA PRO A 282 7.02 -5.28 -14.70
C PRO A 282 8.10 -6.37 -14.81
N ILE A 283 8.88 -6.54 -13.75
CA ILE A 283 9.81 -7.67 -13.59
C ILE A 283 9.44 -8.37 -12.29
N GLY A 284 9.26 -9.68 -12.35
CA GLY A 284 8.93 -10.48 -11.17
C GLY A 284 7.53 -11.09 -11.20
N PRO A 285 6.42 -10.34 -11.20
CA PRO A 285 5.08 -10.86 -10.87
C PRO A 285 4.41 -11.63 -12.02
N LYS A 286 5.13 -12.61 -12.61
CA LYS A 286 4.56 -13.58 -13.53
C LYS A 286 3.81 -14.64 -12.71
N LEU A 287 2.70 -15.17 -13.19
CA LEU A 287 1.90 -16.12 -12.40
C LEU A 287 2.72 -17.36 -11.97
N ARG A 288 3.66 -17.82 -12.82
CA ARG A 288 4.56 -18.92 -12.47
C ARG A 288 5.50 -18.66 -11.30
N THR A 289 5.89 -17.40 -11.05
CA THR A 289 6.78 -17.04 -9.93
C THR A 289 6.01 -16.84 -8.64
N LEU A 290 4.68 -16.69 -8.74
CA LEU A 290 3.76 -16.56 -7.62
C LEU A 290 3.17 -17.92 -7.20
N ASN A 291 3.35 -18.98 -8.00
CA ASN A 291 2.80 -20.31 -7.76
C ASN A 291 3.62 -21.14 -6.77
N PHE A 292 3.63 -20.75 -5.50
CA PHE A 292 4.30 -21.47 -4.42
C PHE A 292 3.59 -21.20 -3.08
N GLU A 293 3.94 -21.98 -2.05
CA GLU A 293 3.37 -21.80 -0.72
C GLU A 293 4.03 -20.64 0.04
N VAL A 294 3.20 -19.76 0.59
CA VAL A 294 3.60 -18.71 1.53
C VAL A 294 2.79 -18.93 2.80
N ASN A 295 3.46 -19.14 3.94
CA ASN A 295 2.83 -19.39 5.24
C ASN A 295 1.79 -20.53 5.24
N GLY A 296 2.07 -21.62 4.50
CA GLY A 296 1.22 -22.81 4.46
C GLY A 296 0.00 -22.70 3.53
N SER A 297 -0.04 -21.71 2.64
CA SER A 297 -1.06 -21.61 1.58
C SER A 297 -0.44 -21.18 0.27
N ASN A 298 -0.88 -21.78 -0.85
CA ASN A 298 -0.43 -21.38 -2.17
C ASN A 298 -0.85 -19.92 -2.45
N GLN A 299 0.11 -19.07 -2.82
CA GLN A 299 -0.13 -17.64 -2.98
C GLN A 299 -1.10 -17.32 -4.13
N LEU A 300 -1.08 -18.04 -5.25
CA LEU A 300 -2.09 -17.86 -6.31
C LEU A 300 -3.49 -18.22 -5.80
N GLN A 301 -3.62 -19.29 -5.00
CA GLN A 301 -4.89 -19.65 -4.38
C GLN A 301 -5.40 -18.54 -3.45
N THR A 302 -4.52 -17.93 -2.68
CA THR A 302 -4.85 -16.77 -1.83
C THR A 302 -5.35 -15.59 -2.65
N LEU A 303 -4.70 -15.28 -3.79
CA LEU A 303 -5.16 -14.21 -4.69
C LEU A 303 -6.54 -14.49 -5.28
N ILE A 304 -6.83 -15.75 -5.66
CA ILE A 304 -8.15 -16.16 -6.17
C ILE A 304 -9.20 -16.01 -5.06
N ASN A 305 -8.94 -16.55 -3.87
CA ASN A 305 -9.88 -16.54 -2.74
C ASN A 305 -10.21 -15.12 -2.28
N ASN A 306 -9.24 -14.21 -2.32
CA ASN A 306 -9.41 -12.81 -1.96
C ASN A 306 -10.00 -11.97 -3.11
N GLY A 307 -10.35 -12.57 -4.24
CA GLY A 307 -10.95 -11.89 -5.37
C GLY A 307 -10.00 -10.93 -6.09
N MET A 308 -8.67 -11.12 -5.96
CA MET A 308 -7.63 -10.29 -6.58
C MET A 308 -7.19 -10.81 -7.96
N LEU A 309 -7.42 -12.09 -8.24
CA LEU A 309 -7.13 -12.74 -9.52
C LEU A 309 -8.38 -13.48 -10.01
N GLU A 310 -8.79 -13.24 -11.25
CA GLU A 310 -9.89 -13.91 -11.92
C GLU A 310 -9.44 -14.71 -13.16
N GLY A 311 -10.29 -15.60 -13.66
CA GLY A 311 -10.00 -16.43 -14.83
C GLY A 311 -9.10 -17.65 -14.57
N LEU A 312 -8.55 -17.79 -13.36
CA LEU A 312 -7.83 -18.98 -12.89
C LEU A 312 -8.64 -19.64 -11.77
N SER A 313 -9.03 -20.90 -11.95
CA SER A 313 -9.78 -21.66 -10.93
C SER A 313 -8.92 -22.66 -10.16
N ASP A 314 -7.79 -23.08 -10.72
CA ASP A 314 -6.89 -24.07 -10.12
C ASP A 314 -5.42 -23.69 -10.40
N PRO A 315 -4.68 -23.24 -9.38
CA PRO A 315 -3.25 -22.91 -9.49
C PRO A 315 -2.36 -24.05 -9.99
N SER A 316 -2.79 -25.32 -9.89
CA SER A 316 -2.01 -26.46 -10.39
C SER A 316 -1.83 -26.44 -11.91
N THR A 317 -2.66 -25.66 -12.62
CA THR A 317 -2.57 -25.47 -14.07
C THR A 317 -1.50 -24.48 -14.50
N VAL A 318 -0.97 -23.68 -13.57
CA VAL A 318 0.12 -22.72 -13.82
C VAL A 318 1.45 -23.40 -13.53
N SER A 319 2.45 -23.23 -14.40
CA SER A 319 3.78 -23.77 -14.09
C SER A 319 4.40 -23.11 -12.86
N VAL A 320 5.37 -23.77 -12.24
CA VAL A 320 6.11 -23.22 -11.10
C VAL A 320 7.51 -22.84 -11.56
N LEU A 321 7.90 -21.59 -11.39
CA LEU A 321 9.31 -21.23 -11.37
C LEU A 321 9.89 -21.75 -10.04
N PRO A 322 10.83 -22.71 -10.06
CA PRO A 322 11.31 -23.32 -8.82
C PRO A 322 12.06 -22.31 -7.96
N ASP A 323 12.16 -22.62 -6.66
CA ASP A 323 13.11 -21.97 -5.77
C ASP A 323 14.52 -22.43 -6.17
N TRP A 324 15.39 -21.49 -6.49
CA TRP A 324 16.77 -21.78 -6.88
C TRP A 324 17.63 -22.25 -5.69
N GLU A 325 17.21 -21.96 -4.46
CA GLU A 325 17.88 -22.32 -3.20
C GLU A 325 17.50 -23.73 -2.72
N ASP A 326 16.39 -24.29 -3.21
CA ASP A 326 15.94 -25.64 -2.84
C ASP A 326 16.86 -26.73 -3.43
N THR A 327 17.89 -27.10 -2.68
CA THR A 327 18.88 -28.12 -3.07
C THR A 327 18.31 -29.52 -3.32
N SER A 328 17.05 -29.81 -2.98
CA SER A 328 16.40 -31.06 -3.38
C SER A 328 16.10 -31.11 -4.89
N LEU A 329 16.08 -29.95 -5.55
CA LEU A 329 15.88 -29.82 -7.00
C LEU A 329 17.19 -29.96 -7.77
N GLY A 330 17.10 -30.57 -8.96
CA GLY A 330 18.24 -30.74 -9.85
C GLY A 330 18.89 -29.41 -10.28
N LEU A 331 20.22 -29.43 -10.41
CA LEU A 331 21.07 -28.27 -10.72
C LEU A 331 20.52 -27.42 -11.89
N THR A 332 20.18 -28.05 -13.01
CA THR A 332 19.62 -27.37 -14.19
C THR A 332 18.36 -26.57 -13.87
N ARG A 333 17.43 -27.10 -13.06
CA ARG A 333 16.18 -26.40 -12.73
C ARG A 333 16.46 -25.14 -11.91
N ARG A 334 17.35 -25.24 -10.93
CA ARG A 334 17.75 -24.13 -10.05
C ARG A 334 18.49 -23.05 -10.83
N ALA A 335 19.51 -23.44 -11.60
CA ALA A 335 20.31 -22.51 -12.40
C ALA A 335 19.47 -21.75 -13.43
N ARG A 336 18.55 -22.45 -14.13
CA ARG A 336 17.65 -21.81 -15.10
C ARG A 336 16.64 -20.87 -14.45
N ALA A 337 16.15 -21.18 -13.25
CA ALA A 337 15.28 -20.26 -12.51
C ALA A 337 16.01 -19.01 -12.06
N TYR A 338 17.24 -19.17 -11.58
CA TYR A 338 18.11 -18.04 -11.25
C TYR A 338 18.36 -17.14 -12.48
N MET A 339 18.65 -17.73 -13.65
CA MET A 339 18.80 -17.00 -14.91
C MET A 339 17.51 -16.28 -15.36
N ASP A 340 16.32 -16.88 -15.21
CA ASP A 340 15.04 -16.24 -15.59
C ASP A 340 14.83 -14.91 -14.86
N VAL A 341 15.11 -14.90 -13.55
CA VAL A 341 14.85 -13.71 -12.73
C VAL A 341 15.98 -12.69 -12.84
N ASN A 342 17.24 -13.13 -12.83
CA ASN A 342 18.39 -12.24 -12.75
C ASN A 342 18.95 -11.82 -14.12
N CYS A 343 18.60 -12.49 -15.21
CA CYS A 343 19.22 -12.24 -16.52
C CYS A 343 18.21 -12.13 -17.68
N ALA A 344 17.11 -12.88 -17.66
CA ALA A 344 16.25 -13.01 -18.84
C ALA A 344 15.53 -11.73 -19.24
N HIS A 345 15.23 -10.81 -18.32
CA HIS A 345 14.61 -9.53 -18.66
C HIS A 345 15.45 -8.71 -19.66
N CYS A 346 16.78 -8.85 -19.66
CA CYS A 346 17.66 -8.30 -20.68
C CYS A 346 17.91 -9.28 -21.84
N HIS A 347 18.06 -10.58 -21.53
CA HIS A 347 18.35 -11.66 -22.48
C HIS A 347 17.06 -12.39 -22.93
N ILE A 348 16.15 -11.63 -23.53
CA ILE A 348 14.91 -12.08 -24.15
C ILE A 348 14.70 -11.31 -25.45
N GLU A 349 13.83 -11.79 -26.33
CA GLU A 349 13.39 -11.01 -27.49
C GLU A 349 12.84 -9.65 -27.06
N GLY A 350 13.24 -8.60 -27.79
CA GLY A 350 12.85 -7.22 -27.50
C GLY A 350 13.49 -6.63 -26.24
N GLY A 351 14.21 -7.41 -25.44
CA GLY A 351 14.99 -6.93 -24.30
C GLY A 351 16.27 -6.22 -24.72
N PHE A 352 16.90 -5.51 -23.77
CA PHE A 352 18.07 -4.66 -24.04
C PHE A 352 19.25 -5.36 -24.73
N CYS A 353 19.47 -6.64 -24.41
CA CYS A 353 20.60 -7.41 -24.96
C CYS A 353 20.26 -8.17 -26.25
N ALA A 354 19.02 -8.09 -26.76
CA ALA A 354 18.56 -8.91 -27.90
C ALA A 354 19.43 -8.72 -29.17
N ASP A 355 19.87 -7.48 -29.44
CA ASP A 355 20.74 -7.16 -30.58
C ASP A 355 22.24 -7.36 -30.29
N GLN A 356 22.60 -7.55 -29.03
CA GLN A 356 24.00 -7.66 -28.56
C GLN A 356 24.44 -9.11 -28.36
N SER A 357 23.48 -9.99 -28.03
CA SER A 357 23.74 -11.40 -27.73
C SER A 357 22.53 -12.26 -28.11
N PRO A 358 22.75 -13.43 -28.75
CA PRO A 358 21.65 -14.35 -29.07
C PRO A 358 21.15 -15.14 -27.85
N LEU A 359 21.67 -14.86 -26.64
CA LEU A 359 21.25 -15.55 -25.42
C LEU A 359 19.77 -15.31 -25.14
N ARG A 360 19.05 -16.40 -24.86
CA ARG A 360 17.63 -16.41 -24.48
C ARG A 360 17.49 -17.16 -23.16
N LEU A 361 17.38 -16.41 -22.07
CA LEU A 361 17.56 -16.95 -20.72
C LEU A 361 16.26 -17.15 -19.94
N SER A 362 15.09 -16.90 -20.55
CA SER A 362 13.82 -17.20 -19.90
C SER A 362 13.70 -18.69 -19.58
N TYR A 363 13.04 -19.01 -18.47
CA TYR A 363 12.90 -20.37 -17.97
C TYR A 363 12.21 -21.30 -18.99
N GLU A 364 11.27 -20.77 -19.77
CA GLU A 364 10.52 -21.49 -20.78
C GLU A 364 11.27 -21.76 -22.09
N THR A 365 12.40 -21.06 -22.32
CA THR A 365 13.17 -21.23 -23.57
C THR A 365 13.71 -22.67 -23.65
N ASP A 366 13.67 -23.33 -24.80
CA ASP A 366 14.33 -24.63 -24.90
C ASP A 366 15.85 -24.48 -24.70
N TYR A 367 16.52 -25.49 -24.16
CA TYR A 367 17.97 -25.44 -23.95
C TYR A 367 18.74 -25.18 -25.25
N VAL A 368 18.33 -25.78 -26.37
CA VAL A 368 18.97 -25.57 -27.67
C VAL A 368 18.78 -24.12 -28.14
N GLU A 369 17.57 -23.57 -27.98
CA GLU A 369 17.25 -22.20 -28.38
C GLU A 369 17.85 -21.13 -27.43
N SER A 370 18.23 -21.53 -26.21
CA SER A 370 18.80 -20.62 -25.21
C SER A 370 20.18 -20.07 -25.57
N ASN A 371 20.90 -20.75 -26.46
CA ASN A 371 22.30 -20.51 -26.81
C ASN A 371 23.29 -20.56 -25.62
N ILE A 372 22.90 -21.20 -24.50
CA ILE A 372 23.73 -21.30 -23.29
C ILE A 372 25.02 -22.08 -23.58
N SER A 373 24.94 -23.19 -24.32
CA SER A 373 26.09 -24.03 -24.64
C SER A 373 27.12 -23.30 -25.50
N GLU A 374 26.65 -22.65 -26.57
CA GLU A 374 27.45 -21.91 -27.53
C GLU A 374 28.14 -20.70 -26.89
N ARG A 375 27.50 -20.11 -25.86
CA ARG A 375 28.00 -18.92 -25.16
C ARG A 375 28.65 -19.22 -23.82
N ARG A 376 28.85 -20.49 -23.45
CA ARG A 376 29.39 -20.92 -22.14
C ARG A 376 30.60 -20.12 -21.66
N ASN A 377 31.60 -19.92 -22.52
CA ASN A 377 32.85 -19.27 -22.15
C ASN A 377 32.64 -17.77 -21.92
N SER A 378 31.74 -17.16 -22.71
CA SER A 378 31.35 -15.76 -22.52
C SER A 378 30.51 -15.56 -21.27
N ILE A 379 29.62 -16.50 -20.94
CA ILE A 379 28.83 -16.47 -19.70
C ILE A 379 29.79 -16.52 -18.51
N LEU A 380 30.64 -17.56 -18.44
CA LEU A 380 31.60 -17.73 -17.36
C LEU A 380 32.53 -16.52 -17.18
N ALA A 381 33.03 -15.94 -18.27
CA ALA A 381 33.90 -14.78 -18.20
C ALA A 381 33.18 -13.53 -17.62
N ARG A 382 31.90 -13.35 -17.93
CA ARG A 382 31.14 -12.15 -17.57
C ARG A 382 30.48 -12.22 -16.20
N ILE A 383 29.95 -13.37 -15.79
CA ILE A 383 29.24 -13.49 -14.50
C ILE A 383 30.18 -13.46 -13.28
N GLN A 384 31.48 -13.70 -13.50
CA GLN A 384 32.50 -13.75 -12.45
C GLN A 384 33.30 -12.44 -12.33
N ASN A 385 32.88 -11.36 -13.00
CA ASN A 385 33.67 -10.13 -13.08
C ASN A 385 32.79 -8.89 -12.89
N THR A 386 33.29 -7.93 -12.09
CA THR A 386 32.65 -6.64 -11.81
C THR A 386 33.22 -5.48 -12.63
N ILE A 387 34.31 -5.70 -13.37
CA ILE A 387 34.91 -4.69 -14.25
C ILE A 387 33.95 -4.46 -15.42
N PRO A 388 33.44 -3.22 -15.63
CA PRO A 388 32.37 -2.94 -16.59
C PRO A 388 32.61 -3.43 -18.02
N GLU A 389 33.87 -3.45 -18.46
CA GLU A 389 34.27 -3.89 -19.80
C GLU A 389 34.18 -5.41 -19.98
N TYR A 390 34.36 -6.17 -18.89
CA TYR A 390 34.48 -7.63 -18.91
C TYR A 390 33.31 -8.34 -18.23
N GLY A 391 32.56 -7.64 -17.37
CA GLY A 391 31.44 -8.16 -16.58
C GLY A 391 30.08 -8.04 -17.25
N MET A 392 29.04 -8.43 -16.51
CA MET A 392 27.68 -7.95 -16.75
C MET A 392 27.55 -6.50 -16.24
N PRO A 393 26.72 -5.65 -16.88
CA PRO A 393 26.42 -4.32 -16.34
C PRO A 393 25.87 -4.45 -14.93
N LEU A 394 26.46 -3.70 -14.00
CA LEU A 394 26.04 -3.61 -12.61
C LEU A 394 24.90 -2.60 -12.47
N ILE A 395 23.77 -2.88 -13.13
CA ILE A 395 22.59 -2.01 -13.07
C ILE A 395 21.75 -2.38 -11.85
N GLY A 396 21.84 -1.55 -10.80
CA GLY A 396 21.15 -1.79 -9.53
C GLY A 396 21.75 -2.91 -8.68
N THR A 397 23.02 -3.25 -8.93
CA THR A 397 23.87 -4.06 -8.06
C THR A 397 25.26 -3.43 -8.06
N THR A 398 26.08 -3.72 -7.06
CA THR A 398 27.47 -3.24 -6.96
C THR A 398 28.46 -4.37 -6.64
N ILE A 399 27.94 -5.54 -6.26
CA ILE A 399 28.71 -6.73 -5.94
C ILE A 399 28.17 -7.95 -6.71
N LEU A 400 28.96 -9.02 -6.73
CA LEU A 400 28.50 -10.31 -7.23
C LEU A 400 27.63 -11.01 -6.19
N HIS A 401 26.71 -11.83 -6.66
CA HIS A 401 25.98 -12.78 -5.83
C HIS A 401 26.74 -14.09 -5.82
N ASP A 402 27.55 -14.33 -4.79
CA ASP A 402 28.52 -15.44 -4.78
C ASP A 402 27.82 -16.81 -4.95
N GLU A 403 26.69 -17.02 -4.27
CA GLU A 403 25.89 -18.24 -4.34
C GLU A 403 25.28 -18.44 -5.73
N GLY A 404 24.72 -17.37 -6.30
CA GLY A 404 24.17 -17.38 -7.65
C GLY A 404 25.24 -17.65 -8.71
N VAL A 405 26.40 -16.99 -8.61
CA VAL A 405 27.52 -17.21 -9.53
C VAL A 405 28.04 -18.64 -9.43
N SER A 406 28.23 -19.17 -8.22
CA SER A 406 28.65 -20.55 -7.98
C SER A 406 27.69 -21.55 -8.63
N LEU A 407 26.38 -21.38 -8.43
CA LEU A 407 25.34 -22.21 -9.06
C LEU A 407 25.46 -22.20 -10.59
N LEU A 408 25.64 -21.03 -11.19
CA LEU A 408 25.75 -20.90 -12.64
C LEU A 408 27.05 -21.52 -13.16
N VAL A 409 28.17 -21.37 -12.45
CA VAL A 409 29.45 -22.01 -12.82
C VAL A 409 29.30 -23.54 -12.81
N ASP A 410 28.74 -24.10 -11.74
CA ASP A 410 28.48 -25.54 -11.62
C ASP A 410 27.57 -26.04 -12.75
N TYR A 411 26.49 -25.30 -13.03
CA TYR A 411 25.58 -25.65 -14.10
C TYR A 411 26.28 -25.64 -15.46
N ILE A 412 26.99 -24.55 -15.82
CA ILE A 412 27.65 -24.44 -17.12
C ILE A 412 28.74 -25.51 -17.29
N ASN A 413 29.50 -25.84 -16.25
CA ASN A 413 30.50 -26.90 -16.29
C ASN A 413 29.86 -28.31 -16.39
N SER A 414 28.62 -28.49 -15.91
CA SER A 414 27.90 -29.77 -16.03
C SER A 414 27.36 -30.06 -17.43
N LEU A 415 27.38 -29.06 -18.34
CA LEU A 415 26.91 -29.19 -19.72
C LEU A 415 27.99 -29.77 -20.66
N GLU A 416 29.18 -30.07 -20.14
CA GLU A 416 30.32 -30.64 -20.87
C GLU A 416 30.25 -32.15 -21.09
#